data_AF-A0A7T0NY87-F1
#
_entry.id   AF-A0A7T0NY87-F1
#
_cell.length_a   1.000
_cell.length_b   1.000
_cell.length_c   1.000
_cell.angle_alpha   90.00
_cell.angle_beta   90.00
_cell.angle_gamma   90.00
#
_symmetry.space_group_name_H-M   'P 1'
#
loop_
_entity.id
_entity.type
_entity.pdbx_description
1 polymer ?
#
loop_
_entity_poly.entity_id
_entity_poly.type
_entity_poly.pdbx_seq_one_letter_code
_entity_poly.pdbx_strand_id
1 'polypeptide(L)'
;MKLTNIKYAGLCAGIALTLCSVSAYAAESHMAQSLKHAEAASKATDAKAITEHAETAKSHVTIAEDHLKAGATSLDAAIEHGKQGHADLAKKSAEEAVTHLKAAQ
;
A
#
# COMPACT_ATOMS: atom_id res chain seq x y z
N MET A 1 -50.93 31.92 -19.99
CA MET A 1 -49.94 31.00 -20.59
C MET A 1 -49.36 30.16 -19.45
N LYS A 2 -49.45 28.82 -19.52
CA LYS A 2 -49.11 27.89 -18.43
C LYS A 2 -47.60 27.83 -18.19
N LEU A 3 -47.16 27.96 -16.94
CA LEU A 3 -45.81 27.64 -16.49
C LEU A 3 -45.77 26.13 -16.17
N THR A 4 -45.03 25.36 -16.97
CA THR A 4 -44.86 23.92 -16.74
C THR A 4 -43.42 23.64 -16.33
N ASN A 5 -43.30 23.02 -15.16
CA ASN A 5 -42.11 22.49 -14.52
C ASN A 5 -41.24 21.63 -15.46
N ILE A 6 -39.93 21.90 -15.52
CA ILE A 6 -38.92 20.99 -16.06
C ILE A 6 -38.10 20.44 -14.89
N LYS A 7 -38.08 19.11 -14.81
CA LYS A 7 -37.41 18.29 -13.80
C LYS A 7 -35.89 18.31 -14.03
N TYR A 8 -35.10 18.59 -13.00
CA TYR A 8 -33.64 18.38 -13.04
C TYR A 8 -33.34 16.88 -12.91
N ALA A 9 -33.28 16.20 -14.05
CA ALA A 9 -32.72 14.87 -14.19
C ALA A 9 -31.68 14.92 -15.31
N GLY A 10 -30.41 14.73 -14.95
CA GLY A 10 -29.26 14.80 -15.85
C GLY A 10 -28.00 14.98 -15.02
N LEU A 11 -27.58 13.96 -14.28
CA LEU A 11 -26.70 12.88 -14.75
C LEU A 11 -25.26 13.38 -14.91
N CYS A 12 -24.45 12.93 -13.96
CA CYS A 12 -23.00 13.04 -13.87
C CYS A 12 -22.31 12.72 -15.20
N ALA A 13 -21.63 13.70 -15.79
CA ALA A 13 -20.60 13.45 -16.78
C ALA A 13 -19.57 14.57 -16.77
N GLY A 14 -18.34 14.22 -16.44
CA GLY A 14 -17.17 15.04 -16.74
C GLY A 14 -16.58 15.85 -15.59
N ILE A 15 -16.25 15.20 -14.47
CA ILE A 15 -15.14 15.70 -13.66
C ILE A 15 -13.87 15.48 -14.47
N ALA A 16 -13.29 16.59 -14.88
CA ALA A 16 -11.97 16.70 -15.47
C ALA A 16 -10.88 16.14 -14.53
N LEU A 17 -10.08 15.21 -15.04
CA LEU A 17 -8.73 14.90 -14.57
C LEU A 17 -7.94 14.46 -15.82
N THR A 18 -7.57 15.38 -16.71
CA THR A 18 -6.28 16.08 -16.71
C THR A 18 -5.18 15.46 -15.85
N LEU A 19 -4.19 14.92 -16.58
CA LEU A 19 -2.75 14.92 -16.29
C LEU A 19 -2.27 14.07 -15.10
N CYS A 20 -1.64 12.94 -15.42
CA CYS A 20 -0.31 12.73 -14.88
C CYS A 20 0.57 11.98 -15.88
N SER A 21 1.65 12.67 -16.23
CA SER A 21 2.79 12.30 -17.04
C SER A 21 3.50 11.03 -16.57
N VAL A 22 4.10 10.36 -17.55
CA VAL A 22 5.10 9.28 -17.49
C VAL A 22 5.83 9.22 -16.14
N SER A 23 5.50 8.22 -15.33
CA SER A 23 6.31 7.83 -14.17
C SER A 23 7.38 6.84 -14.62
N ALA A 24 8.63 7.12 -14.29
CA ALA A 24 9.67 6.09 -14.24
C ALA A 24 9.13 4.95 -13.38
N TYR A 25 9.11 3.72 -13.90
CA TYR A 25 8.69 2.54 -13.15
C TYR A 25 9.72 2.27 -12.05
N ALA A 26 9.60 2.97 -10.92
CA ALA A 26 10.03 2.42 -9.65
C ALA A 26 9.15 1.20 -9.40
N ALA A 27 9.77 0.04 -9.13
CA ALA A 27 9.02 -1.13 -8.71
C ALA A 27 8.16 -0.72 -7.51
N GLU A 28 6.84 -0.82 -7.68
CA GLU A 28 5.91 -0.29 -6.72
C GLU A 28 5.82 -1.21 -5.50
N SER A 29 5.74 -0.56 -4.37
CA SER A 29 5.94 -1.07 -3.02
C SER A 29 4.81 -2.06 -2.65
N HIS A 30 5.05 -3.07 -1.80
CA HIS A 30 3.97 -4.01 -1.41
C HIS A 30 2.82 -3.31 -0.68
N MET A 31 3.10 -2.27 0.11
CA MET A 31 2.08 -1.42 0.71
C MET A 31 1.32 -0.57 -0.33
N ALA A 32 2.00 -0.06 -1.35
CA ALA A 32 1.35 0.68 -2.42
C ALA A 32 0.46 -0.22 -3.28
N GLN A 33 0.91 -1.43 -3.61
CA GLN A 33 0.09 -2.41 -4.32
C GLN A 33 -1.12 -2.85 -3.48
N SER A 34 -0.94 -3.11 -2.18
CA SER A 34 -2.06 -3.49 -1.33
C SER A 34 -3.11 -2.39 -1.25
N LEU A 35 -2.70 -1.12 -1.09
CA LEU A 35 -3.60 0.03 -1.09
C LEU A 35 -4.32 0.18 -2.42
N LYS A 36 -3.60 0.10 -3.55
CA LYS A 36 -4.18 0.19 -4.90
C LYS A 36 -5.28 -0.85 -5.11
N HIS A 37 -5.03 -2.10 -4.74
CA HIS A 37 -6.01 -3.17 -4.87
C HIS A 37 -7.17 -3.02 -3.87
N ALA A 38 -6.90 -2.60 -2.62
CA ALA A 38 -7.97 -2.34 -1.64
C ALA A 38 -8.89 -1.21 -2.10
N GLU A 39 -8.35 -0.13 -2.67
CA GLU A 39 -9.13 0.94 -3.26
C GLU A 39 -9.99 0.47 -4.43
N ALA A 40 -9.43 -0.34 -5.33
CA ALA A 40 -10.19 -0.93 -6.43
C ALA A 40 -11.34 -1.81 -5.91
N ALA A 41 -11.09 -2.65 -4.89
CA ALA A 41 -12.12 -3.45 -4.24
C ALA A 41 -13.24 -2.57 -3.66
N SER A 42 -12.89 -1.48 -2.95
CA SER A 42 -13.88 -0.58 -2.33
C SER A 42 -14.77 0.18 -3.31
N LYS A 43 -14.34 0.34 -4.57
CA LYS A 43 -15.06 1.06 -5.62
C LYS A 43 -15.82 0.10 -6.56
N ALA A 44 -15.54 -1.20 -6.49
CA ALA A 44 -16.17 -2.21 -7.33
C ALA A 44 -17.62 -2.51 -6.89
N THR A 45 -18.47 -2.85 -7.85
CA THR A 45 -19.90 -3.12 -7.60
C THR A 45 -20.28 -4.59 -7.77
N ASP A 46 -19.46 -5.40 -8.44
CA ASP A 46 -19.69 -6.83 -8.58
C ASP A 46 -18.83 -7.65 -7.60
N ALA A 47 -19.41 -8.73 -7.08
CA ALA A 47 -18.79 -9.54 -6.03
C ALA A 47 -17.48 -10.20 -6.47
N LYS A 48 -17.33 -10.50 -7.77
CA LYS A 48 -16.14 -11.17 -8.29
C LYS A 48 -14.95 -10.20 -8.26
N ALA A 49 -15.10 -8.99 -8.79
CA ALA A 49 -14.05 -7.98 -8.78
C ALA A 49 -13.68 -7.55 -7.35
N ILE A 50 -14.66 -7.41 -6.45
CA ILE A 50 -14.40 -7.13 -5.03
C ILE A 50 -13.49 -8.22 -4.44
N THR A 51 -13.83 -9.49 -4.67
CA THR A 51 -13.07 -10.62 -4.12
C THR A 51 -11.66 -10.69 -4.68
N GLU A 52 -11.50 -10.60 -6.02
CA GLU A 52 -10.19 -10.68 -6.68
C GLU A 52 -9.24 -9.55 -6.21
N HIS A 53 -9.74 -8.32 -6.14
CA HIS A 53 -8.93 -7.21 -5.65
C HIS A 53 -8.62 -7.32 -4.15
N ALA A 54 -9.58 -7.74 -3.32
CA ALA A 54 -9.36 -7.91 -1.89
C ALA A 54 -8.35 -9.02 -1.58
N GLU A 55 -8.39 -10.15 -2.30
CA GLU A 55 -7.41 -11.24 -2.17
C GLU A 55 -6.00 -10.77 -2.56
N THR A 56 -5.89 -10.03 -3.66
CA THR A 56 -4.60 -9.48 -4.09
C THR A 56 -4.06 -8.47 -3.10
N ALA A 57 -4.91 -7.57 -2.58
CA ALA A 57 -4.53 -6.62 -1.55
C ALA A 57 -4.03 -7.34 -0.30
N LYS A 58 -4.76 -8.36 0.16
CA LYS A 58 -4.38 -9.17 1.32
C LYS A 58 -3.05 -9.89 1.11
N SER A 59 -2.81 -10.46 -0.08
CA SER A 59 -1.53 -11.10 -0.40
C SER A 59 -0.36 -10.14 -0.23
N HIS A 60 -0.50 -8.90 -0.70
CA HIS A 60 0.53 -7.88 -0.53
C HIS A 60 0.69 -7.43 0.93
N VAL A 61 -0.40 -7.32 1.70
CA VAL A 61 -0.34 -7.08 3.15
C VAL A 61 0.46 -8.19 3.84
N THR A 62 0.19 -9.46 3.54
CA THR A 62 0.91 -10.59 4.15
C THR A 62 2.42 -10.53 3.88
N ILE A 63 2.83 -10.19 2.65
CA ILE A 63 4.27 -10.05 2.33
C ILE A 63 4.89 -8.88 3.09
N ALA A 64 4.19 -7.73 3.15
CA ALA A 64 4.66 -6.59 3.92
C ALA A 64 4.79 -6.93 5.42
N GLU A 65 3.80 -7.61 6.00
CA GLU A 65 3.80 -8.07 7.40
C GLU A 65 4.99 -9.00 7.71
N ASP A 66 5.29 -9.95 6.83
CA ASP A 66 6.44 -10.86 7.01
C ASP A 66 7.77 -10.08 7.08
N HIS A 67 7.94 -9.11 6.19
CA HIS A 67 9.10 -8.23 6.22
C HIS A 67 9.12 -7.28 7.41
N LEU A 68 7.97 -6.72 7.83
CA LEU A 68 7.90 -5.90 9.04
C LEU A 68 8.29 -6.72 10.28
N LYS A 69 7.83 -7.96 10.39
CA LYS A 69 8.17 -8.87 11.48
C LYS A 69 9.66 -9.24 11.50
N ALA A 70 10.23 -9.54 10.32
CA ALA A 70 11.66 -9.79 10.19
C ALA A 70 12.48 -8.55 10.56
N GLY A 71 12.08 -7.37 10.08
CA GLY A 71 12.71 -6.10 10.42
C GLY A 71 12.66 -5.80 11.92
N ALA A 72 11.53 -6.04 12.59
CA ALA A 72 11.40 -5.90 14.04
C ALA A 72 12.35 -6.86 14.78
N THR A 73 12.44 -8.11 14.34
CA THR A 73 13.38 -9.10 14.91
C THR A 73 14.83 -8.66 14.79
N SER A 74 15.23 -8.11 13.64
CA SER A 74 16.57 -7.55 13.43
C SER A 74 16.82 -6.31 14.31
N LEU A 75 15.81 -5.46 14.54
CA LEU A 75 15.93 -4.34 15.46
C LEU A 75 16.08 -4.79 16.92
N ASP A 76 15.37 -5.83 17.35
CA ASP A 76 15.53 -6.42 18.69
C ASP A 76 16.96 -6.93 18.88
N ALA A 77 17.52 -7.62 17.89
CA ALA A 77 18.93 -8.06 17.90
C ALA A 77 19.92 -6.88 17.92
N ALA A 78 19.63 -5.82 17.16
CA ALA A 78 20.45 -4.60 17.19
C ALA A 78 20.46 -3.95 18.57
N ILE A 79 19.30 -3.89 19.23
CA ILE A 79 19.15 -3.38 20.60
C ILE A 79 19.90 -4.26 21.60
N GLU A 80 19.77 -5.58 21.50
CA GLU A 80 20.45 -6.54 22.38
C GLU A 80 21.97 -6.40 22.28
N HIS A 81 22.52 -6.46 21.07
CA HIS A 81 23.95 -6.28 20.83
C HIS A 81 24.43 -4.89 21.24
N GLY A 82 23.63 -3.84 21.01
CA GLY A 82 23.95 -2.47 21.42
C GLY A 82 24.06 -2.33 22.94
N LYS A 83 23.15 -2.95 23.71
CA LYS A 83 23.19 -2.97 25.18
C LYS A 83 24.43 -3.68 25.74
N GLN A 84 25.00 -4.62 24.99
CA GLN A 84 26.22 -5.34 25.36
C GLN A 84 27.50 -4.61 24.91
N GLY A 85 27.38 -3.46 24.22
CA GLY A 85 28.53 -2.75 23.66
C GLY A 85 29.10 -3.38 22.38
N HIS A 86 28.41 -4.36 21.79
CA HIS A 86 28.82 -5.05 20.56
C HIS A 86 28.47 -4.21 19.31
N ALA A 87 29.13 -3.06 19.15
CA ALA A 87 28.78 -2.03 18.16
C ALA A 87 28.69 -2.58 16.71
N ASP A 88 29.64 -3.42 16.29
CA ASP A 88 29.65 -3.96 14.92
C ASP A 88 28.47 -4.92 14.66
N LEU A 89 28.11 -5.76 15.64
CA LEU A 89 26.96 -6.65 15.53
C LEU A 89 25.64 -5.86 15.56
N ALA A 90 25.54 -4.86 16.44
CA ALA A 90 24.39 -3.99 16.50
C ALA A 90 24.15 -3.26 15.17
N LYS A 91 25.22 -2.75 14.55
CA LYS A 91 25.17 -2.11 13.23
C LYS A 91 24.70 -3.09 12.16
N LYS A 92 25.25 -4.31 12.12
CA LYS A 92 24.86 -5.34 11.15
C LYS A 92 23.38 -5.68 11.26
N SER A 93 22.87 -5.90 12.48
CA SER A 93 21.45 -6.18 12.69
C SER A 93 20.57 -5.00 12.30
N ALA A 94 21.01 -3.75 12.51
CA ALA A 94 20.30 -2.57 12.02
C ALA A 94 20.26 -2.49 10.48
N GLU A 95 21.34 -2.88 9.79
CA GLU A 95 21.37 -2.95 8.31
C GLU A 95 20.42 -4.02 7.75
N GLU A 96 20.33 -5.17 8.43
CA GLU A 96 19.34 -6.22 8.11
C GLU A 96 17.91 -5.71 8.29
N ALA A 97 17.64 -4.99 9.38
CA ALA A 97 16.35 -4.35 9.60
C ALA A 97 15.99 -3.37 8.46
N VAL A 98 16.93 -2.52 8.05
CA VAL A 98 16.73 -1.59 6.92
C VAL A 98 16.38 -2.35 5.63
N THR A 99 17.03 -3.48 5.38
CA THR A 99 16.75 -4.30 4.19
C THR A 99 15.31 -4.82 4.21
N HIS A 100 14.86 -5.37 5.32
CA HIS A 100 13.49 -5.84 5.47
C HIS A 100 12.46 -4.71 5.40
N LEU A 101 12.69 -3.58 6.07
CA LEU A 101 11.76 -2.44 6.04
C LEU A 101 11.63 -1.83 4.64
N LYS A 102 12.70 -1.87 3.82
CA LYS A 102 12.62 -1.48 2.40
C LYS A 102 11.84 -2.46 1.55
N ALA A 103 11.93 -3.76 1.84
CA ALA A 103 11.18 -4.79 1.13
C ALA A 103 9.69 -4.85 1.55
N ALA A 104 9.38 -4.44 2.78
CA ALA A 104 8.00 -4.29 3.25
C ALA A 104 7.28 -3.13 2.57
N GLN A 105 8.03 -2.06 2.25
CA GLN A 105 7.49 -0.88 1.61
C GLN A 105 6.89 -1.29 0.29
#